data_AF-A0AA40S099-F1
#
_entry.id   AF-A0AA40S099-F1
#
_cell.length_a   1.000
_cell.length_b   1.000
_cell.length_c   1.000
_cell.angle_alpha   90.00
_cell.angle_beta   90.00
_cell.angle_gamma   90.00
#
_symmetry.space_group_name_H-M   'P 1'
#
loop_
_entity.id
_entity.type
_entity.pdbx_description
1 polymer ?
#
loop_
_entity_poly.entity_id
_entity_poly.type
_entity_poly.pdbx_seq_one_letter_code
_entity_poly.pdbx_strand_id
1 'polypeptide(L)'
;MSPFNPTHVSHKQVEAYPIAAAEFQADGSGKVGVNHPEHGYLVVPVPAGFLRRPGAVTEGDMLVRYAPTAEEPHGYLSHSPRAVFEAGYAAIGGQAEPASGAKRLSMADIQSVIVSENYHRVPGSTFMVCFLTLRNGFIVTGESACADPDAYDRATGEKYARANAVEKICTLEGYLLRERLADEAAAARGQHDAVQVA
;
A
#
# COMPACT_ATOMS: atom_id res chain seq x y z
N MET A 1 -13.56 19.98 -0.82
CA MET A 1 -13.05 18.73 -1.41
C MET A 1 -11.56 18.66 -1.16
N SER A 2 -11.04 17.51 -0.78
CA SER A 2 -9.61 17.31 -0.52
C SER A 2 -8.77 17.61 -1.78
N PRO A 3 -7.50 18.06 -1.60
CA PRO A 3 -6.56 18.22 -2.71
C PRO A 3 -6.48 16.96 -3.55
N PHE A 4 -6.25 17.11 -4.87
CA PHE A 4 -6.14 15.95 -5.73
C PHE A 4 -4.87 15.15 -5.39
N ASN A 5 -5.01 13.88 -4.99
CA ASN A 5 -3.96 12.96 -4.60
C ASN A 5 -4.12 11.63 -5.36
N PRO A 6 -3.41 11.43 -6.48
CA PRO A 6 -3.67 10.31 -7.39
C PRO A 6 -3.31 8.96 -6.76
N THR A 7 -4.25 8.02 -6.90
CA THR A 7 -4.14 6.65 -6.37
C THR A 7 -3.80 5.63 -7.46
N HIS A 8 -4.16 5.93 -8.71
CA HIS A 8 -3.98 5.04 -9.87
C HIS A 8 -3.59 5.82 -11.12
N VAL A 9 -3.01 5.12 -12.10
CA VAL A 9 -2.63 5.64 -13.41
C VAL A 9 -3.14 4.71 -14.51
N SER A 10 -3.72 5.28 -15.55
CA SER A 10 -3.91 4.64 -16.85
C SER A 10 -3.16 5.44 -17.92
N HIS A 11 -3.87 6.05 -18.87
CA HIS A 11 -3.36 7.15 -19.70
C HIS A 11 -3.44 8.50 -18.99
N LYS A 12 -4.14 8.56 -17.84
CA LYS A 12 -4.27 9.72 -16.95
C LYS A 12 -4.13 9.28 -15.49
N GLN A 13 -3.70 10.20 -14.63
CA GLN A 13 -3.73 9.98 -13.18
C GLN A 13 -5.15 10.15 -12.64
N VAL A 14 -5.55 9.26 -11.71
CA VAL A 14 -6.88 9.26 -11.11
C VAL A 14 -6.84 8.96 -9.61
N GLU A 15 -7.80 9.53 -8.90
CA GLU A 15 -8.26 9.07 -7.60
C GLU A 15 -9.37 8.04 -7.81
N ALA A 16 -9.31 6.90 -7.12
CA ALA A 16 -10.36 5.89 -7.23
C ALA A 16 -10.66 5.24 -5.89
N TYR A 17 -11.94 5.13 -5.58
CA TYR A 17 -12.42 4.54 -4.33
C TYR A 17 -13.52 3.51 -4.61
N PRO A 18 -13.55 2.37 -3.88
CA PRO A 18 -14.64 1.42 -4.00
C PRO A 18 -15.94 2.03 -3.46
N ILE A 19 -17.00 1.84 -4.23
CA ILE A 19 -18.36 2.25 -3.91
C ILE A 19 -18.93 1.24 -2.92
N ALA A 20 -19.37 1.74 -1.78
CA ALA A 20 -20.04 0.97 -0.74
C ALA A 20 -21.57 1.02 -0.90
N ALA A 21 -22.11 2.14 -1.38
CA ALA A 21 -23.53 2.30 -1.65
C ALA A 21 -23.76 3.37 -2.71
N ALA A 22 -24.88 3.32 -3.42
CA ALA A 22 -25.28 4.38 -4.32
C ALA A 22 -26.80 4.56 -4.35
N GLU A 23 -27.24 5.80 -4.33
CA GLU A 23 -28.65 6.18 -4.42
C GLU A 23 -28.81 7.19 -5.55
N PHE A 24 -29.69 6.90 -6.50
CA PHE A 24 -29.96 7.76 -7.64
C PHE A 24 -31.42 8.21 -7.67
N GLN A 25 -31.62 9.46 -8.04
CA GLN A 25 -32.91 10.06 -8.31
C GLN A 25 -33.35 9.76 -9.75
N ALA A 26 -34.63 9.97 -10.03
CA ALA A 26 -35.19 9.75 -11.37
C ALA A 26 -34.58 10.63 -12.46
N ASP A 27 -34.01 11.78 -12.08
CA ASP A 27 -33.30 12.69 -12.99
C ASP A 27 -31.84 12.26 -13.29
N GLY A 28 -31.39 11.14 -12.70
CA GLY A 28 -30.05 10.59 -12.87
C GLY A 28 -28.97 11.23 -11.99
N SER A 29 -29.30 12.24 -11.17
CA SER A 29 -28.44 12.73 -10.11
C SER A 29 -28.48 11.78 -8.91
N GLY A 30 -27.48 11.82 -8.03
CA GLY A 30 -27.44 10.89 -6.92
C GLY A 30 -26.37 11.17 -5.87
N LYS A 31 -26.21 10.21 -4.97
CA LYS A 31 -25.19 10.16 -3.94
C LYS A 31 -24.51 8.81 -3.98
N VAL A 32 -23.18 8.83 -3.92
CA VAL A 32 -22.35 7.62 -3.90
C VAL A 32 -21.59 7.59 -2.58
N GLY A 33 -21.82 6.55 -1.79
CA GLY A 33 -21.06 6.23 -0.59
C GLY A 33 -19.76 5.52 -0.97
N VAL A 34 -18.62 6.00 -0.48
CA VAL A 34 -17.30 5.41 -0.71
C VAL A 34 -16.54 5.24 0.60
N ASN A 35 -15.71 4.20 0.68
CA ASN A 35 -14.80 4.01 1.81
C ASN A 35 -13.46 4.69 1.51
N HIS A 36 -13.22 5.88 2.08
CA HIS A 36 -11.97 6.61 1.95
C HIS A 36 -10.95 6.14 3.00
N PRO A 37 -9.69 5.84 2.62
CA PRO A 37 -8.70 5.29 3.53
C PRO A 37 -8.37 6.20 4.72
N GLU A 38 -8.34 7.53 4.52
CA GLU A 38 -8.01 8.49 5.58
C GLU A 38 -9.23 9.09 6.30
N HIS A 39 -10.42 9.02 5.70
CA HIS A 39 -11.59 9.77 6.15
C HIS A 39 -12.79 8.88 6.46
N GLY A 40 -12.64 7.56 6.32
CA GLY A 40 -13.73 6.60 6.50
C GLY A 40 -14.80 6.74 5.41
N TYR A 41 -16.05 6.47 5.78
CA TYR A 41 -17.16 6.51 4.85
C TYR A 41 -17.52 7.96 4.45
N LEU A 42 -17.45 8.25 3.15
CA LEU A 42 -17.79 9.54 2.56
C LEU A 42 -18.98 9.40 1.62
N VAL A 43 -19.85 10.41 1.60
CA VAL A 43 -20.97 10.50 0.65
C VAL A 43 -20.66 11.59 -0.37
N VAL A 44 -20.49 11.18 -1.64
CA VAL A 44 -20.15 12.06 -2.75
C VAL A 44 -21.40 12.34 -3.59
N PRO A 45 -21.86 13.60 -3.71
CA PRO A 45 -22.94 13.95 -4.61
C PRO A 45 -22.46 13.85 -6.06
N VAL A 46 -23.27 13.24 -6.93
CA VAL A 46 -22.98 13.07 -8.36
C VAL A 46 -24.09 13.68 -9.22
N PRO A 47 -23.74 14.44 -10.28
CA PRO A 47 -24.72 15.09 -11.13
C PRO A 47 -25.41 14.12 -12.09
N ALA A 48 -26.52 14.56 -12.68
CA ALA A 48 -27.13 13.87 -13.81
C ALA A 48 -26.10 13.70 -14.94
N GLY A 49 -25.95 12.47 -15.43
CA GLY A 49 -24.93 12.10 -16.43
C GLY A 49 -23.66 11.44 -15.86
N PHE A 50 -23.56 11.26 -14.54
CA PHE A 50 -22.52 10.44 -13.92
C PHE A 50 -22.50 8.99 -14.45
N LEU A 51 -23.69 8.42 -14.68
CA LEU A 51 -23.86 7.11 -15.32
C LEU A 51 -24.00 7.29 -16.83
N ARG A 52 -22.98 6.88 -17.60
CA ARG A 52 -23.01 6.93 -19.08
C ARG A 52 -24.00 5.93 -19.71
N ARG A 53 -24.42 4.91 -18.97
CA ARG A 53 -25.43 3.92 -19.38
C ARG A 53 -26.37 3.64 -18.21
N PRO A 54 -27.67 3.41 -18.44
CA PRO A 54 -28.55 2.89 -17.40
C PRO A 54 -28.03 1.51 -16.97
N GLY A 55 -27.61 1.41 -15.71
CA GLY A 55 -27.08 0.20 -15.12
C GLY A 55 -27.01 0.36 -13.61
N ALA A 56 -27.23 -0.71 -12.87
CA ALA A 56 -27.08 -0.69 -11.42
C ALA A 56 -25.60 -0.47 -11.09
N VAL A 57 -25.29 0.58 -10.33
CA VAL A 57 -24.01 0.68 -9.64
C VAL A 57 -24.00 -0.45 -8.61
N THR A 58 -23.00 -1.32 -8.70
CA THR A 58 -22.86 -2.44 -7.77
C THR A 58 -21.90 -2.07 -6.65
N GLU A 59 -22.13 -2.60 -5.46
CA GLU A 59 -21.14 -2.52 -4.37
C GLU A 59 -19.80 -3.10 -4.84
N GLY A 60 -18.72 -2.37 -4.57
CA GLY A 60 -17.37 -2.70 -5.02
C GLY A 60 -16.96 -2.12 -6.38
N ASP A 61 -17.89 -1.53 -7.15
CA ASP A 61 -17.53 -0.73 -8.32
C ASP A 61 -16.70 0.50 -7.92
N MET A 62 -16.03 1.14 -8.87
CA MET A 62 -15.10 2.22 -8.57
C MET A 62 -15.72 3.59 -8.89
N LEU A 63 -15.70 4.49 -7.90
CA LEU A 63 -15.84 5.92 -8.12
C LEU A 63 -14.47 6.48 -8.49
N VAL A 64 -14.34 6.98 -9.71
CA VAL A 64 -13.08 7.48 -10.27
C VAL A 64 -13.17 8.99 -10.46
N ARG A 65 -12.23 9.73 -9.88
CA ARG A 65 -12.03 11.16 -10.09
C ARG A 65 -10.77 11.39 -10.91
N TYR A 66 -10.92 12.03 -12.06
CA TYR A 66 -9.77 12.40 -12.90
C TYR A 66 -9.14 13.70 -12.40
N ALA A 67 -7.86 13.88 -12.71
CA ALA A 67 -7.12 15.09 -12.39
C ALA A 67 -7.86 16.36 -12.86
N PRO A 68 -7.89 17.44 -12.05
CA PRO A 68 -8.40 18.74 -12.47
C PRO A 68 -7.77 19.25 -13.75
N THR A 69 -8.58 19.91 -14.58
CA THR A 69 -8.14 20.61 -15.80
C THR A 69 -8.51 22.09 -15.71
N ALA A 70 -8.07 22.91 -16.67
CA ALA A 70 -8.48 24.31 -16.75
C ALA A 70 -10.00 24.46 -16.96
N GLU A 71 -10.63 23.49 -17.64
CA GLU A 71 -12.07 23.46 -17.91
C GLU A 71 -12.86 22.85 -16.74
N GLU A 72 -12.24 21.94 -15.99
CA GLU A 72 -12.83 21.25 -14.83
C GLU A 72 -11.92 21.39 -13.61
N PRO A 73 -11.97 22.54 -12.88
CA PRO A 73 -11.05 22.86 -11.79
C PRO A 73 -11.10 21.90 -10.60
N HIS A 74 -12.12 21.04 -10.54
CA HIS A 74 -12.30 20.05 -9.48
C HIS A 74 -12.06 18.61 -9.96
N GLY A 75 -11.77 18.43 -11.25
CA GLY A 75 -11.78 17.14 -11.93
C GLY A 75 -13.19 16.66 -12.23
N TYR A 76 -13.29 15.59 -13.00
CA TYR A 76 -14.56 14.95 -13.36
C TYR A 76 -14.69 13.58 -12.71
N LEU A 77 -15.91 13.24 -12.29
CA LEU A 77 -16.26 11.98 -11.65
C LEU A 77 -16.85 11.00 -12.66
N SER A 78 -16.43 9.75 -12.59
CA SER A 78 -16.91 8.67 -13.45
C SER A 78 -17.10 7.38 -12.64
N HIS A 79 -18.11 6.60 -13.01
CA HIS A 79 -18.26 5.22 -12.57
C HIS A 79 -17.44 4.27 -13.45
N SER A 80 -16.78 3.30 -12.83
CA SER A 80 -16.12 2.20 -13.54
C SER A 80 -16.45 0.87 -12.87
N PRO A 81 -16.98 -0.13 -13.61
CA PRO A 81 -17.12 -1.47 -13.07
C PRO A 81 -15.79 -2.00 -12.57
N ARG A 82 -15.78 -2.68 -11.41
CA ARG A 82 -14.54 -3.11 -10.76
C ARG A 82 -13.57 -3.83 -11.70
N ALA A 83 -14.06 -4.83 -12.42
CA ALA A 83 -13.23 -5.62 -13.34
C ALA A 83 -12.65 -4.78 -14.49
N VAL A 84 -13.39 -3.78 -14.99
CA VAL A 84 -12.92 -2.87 -16.05
C VAL A 84 -11.84 -1.93 -15.49
N PHE A 85 -12.03 -1.46 -14.26
CA PHE A 85 -11.05 -0.61 -13.59
C PHE A 85 -9.74 -1.38 -13.33
N GLU A 86 -9.82 -2.55 -12.72
CA GLU A 86 -8.65 -3.39 -12.41
C GLU A 86 -7.86 -3.80 -13.67
N ALA A 87 -8.55 -4.00 -14.80
CA ALA A 87 -7.89 -4.32 -16.08
C ALA A 87 -7.20 -3.10 -16.74
N GLY A 88 -7.66 -1.88 -16.45
CA GLY A 88 -7.25 -0.66 -17.16
C GLY A 88 -6.41 0.34 -16.36
N TYR A 89 -6.30 0.17 -15.04
CA TYR A 89 -5.65 1.11 -14.13
C TYR A 89 -4.61 0.41 -13.25
N ALA A 90 -3.43 1.00 -13.13
CA ALA A 90 -2.37 0.55 -12.24
C ALA A 90 -2.28 1.44 -11.00
N ALA A 91 -2.15 0.86 -9.80
CA ALA A 91 -2.02 1.65 -8.57
C ALA A 91 -0.70 2.46 -8.55
N ILE A 92 -0.76 3.71 -8.11
CA ILE A 92 0.39 4.57 -7.85
C ILE A 92 0.71 4.47 -6.35
N GLY A 93 1.93 4.06 -6.01
CA GLY A 93 2.51 4.32 -4.68
C GLY A 93 1.97 3.54 -3.47
N GLY A 94 1.03 2.59 -3.59
CA GLY A 94 0.60 1.80 -2.41
C GLY A 94 -0.33 0.62 -2.67
N GLN A 95 0.19 -0.58 -2.38
CA GLN A 95 -0.48 -1.86 -2.06
C GLN A 95 -1.76 -2.22 -2.82
N ALA A 96 -1.61 -3.02 -3.87
CA ALA A 96 -2.70 -3.90 -4.32
C ALA A 96 -3.26 -4.67 -3.11
N GLU A 97 -4.59 -4.62 -2.93
CA GLU A 97 -5.31 -5.63 -2.17
C GLU A 97 -4.97 -6.99 -2.81
N PRO A 98 -4.39 -7.94 -2.06
CA PRO A 98 -3.92 -9.18 -2.62
C PRO A 98 -5.15 -10.02 -2.97
N ALA A 99 -5.01 -10.86 -4.00
CA ALA A 99 -5.90 -12.00 -4.13
C ALA A 99 -5.97 -12.72 -2.77
N SER A 100 -7.19 -12.92 -2.27
CA SER A 100 -7.47 -13.64 -1.02
C SER A 100 -6.60 -14.90 -0.95
N GLY A 101 -5.64 -14.93 -0.02
CA GLY A 101 -4.74 -16.08 0.21
C GLY A 101 -3.24 -15.86 -0.03
N ALA A 102 -2.79 -14.75 -0.63
CA ALA A 102 -1.35 -14.51 -0.81
C ALA A 102 -0.67 -14.07 0.51
N LYS A 103 0.20 -14.93 1.06
CA LYS A 103 1.05 -14.63 2.23
C LYS A 103 2.15 -13.63 1.84
N ARG A 104 2.14 -12.44 2.45
CA ARG A 104 3.10 -11.34 2.21
C ARG A 104 3.43 -10.63 3.52
N LEU A 105 4.58 -9.97 3.56
CA LEU A 105 4.99 -9.15 4.70
C LEU A 105 4.55 -7.70 4.49
N SER A 106 3.88 -7.14 5.48
CA SER A 106 3.61 -5.71 5.57
C SER A 106 4.75 -5.00 6.30
N MET A 107 4.85 -3.67 6.14
CA MET A 107 5.80 -2.89 6.95
C MET A 107 5.48 -2.97 8.44
N ALA A 108 4.21 -3.19 8.83
CA ALA A 108 3.84 -3.41 10.23
C ALA A 108 4.45 -4.71 10.76
N ASP A 109 4.46 -5.78 9.95
CA ASP A 109 5.10 -7.05 10.32
C ASP A 109 6.61 -6.85 10.56
N ILE A 110 7.28 -6.16 9.64
CA ILE A 110 8.71 -5.83 9.74
C ILE A 110 8.99 -4.99 11.00
N GLN A 111 8.21 -3.93 11.23
CA GLN A 111 8.41 -3.11 12.42
C GLN A 111 8.15 -3.90 13.71
N SER A 112 7.20 -4.84 13.70
CA SER A 112 6.89 -5.64 14.88
C SER A 112 8.08 -6.46 15.38
N VAL A 113 8.98 -6.87 14.48
CA VAL A 113 10.12 -7.74 14.85
C VAL A 113 11.25 -6.97 15.53
N ILE A 114 11.26 -5.64 15.46
CA ILE A 114 12.26 -4.77 16.09
C ILE A 114 11.83 -4.48 17.53
N VAL A 115 12.72 -4.74 18.49
CA VAL A 115 12.45 -4.55 19.93
C VAL A 115 13.23 -3.40 20.55
N SER A 116 14.36 -2.98 19.95
CA SER A 116 15.12 -1.82 20.40
C SER A 116 15.99 -1.26 19.28
N GLU A 117 16.34 0.02 19.42
CA GLU A 117 17.23 0.74 18.50
C GLU A 117 18.30 1.52 19.27
N ASN A 118 19.52 1.53 18.75
CA ASN A 118 20.64 2.31 19.27
C ASN A 118 21.39 2.99 18.12
N TYR A 119 21.89 4.21 18.36
CA TYR A 119 22.57 5.01 17.33
C TYR A 119 23.92 5.50 17.81
N HIS A 120 24.93 5.31 16.98
CA HIS A 120 26.28 5.79 17.25
C HIS A 120 26.82 6.55 16.04
N ARG A 121 27.27 7.78 16.28
CA ARG A 121 28.06 8.54 15.32
C ARG A 121 29.54 8.30 15.60
N VAL A 122 30.32 8.10 14.55
CA VAL A 122 31.78 8.07 14.66
C VAL A 122 32.28 9.51 14.93
N PRO A 123 33.00 9.77 16.03
CA PRO A 123 33.50 11.11 16.33
C PRO A 123 34.34 11.68 15.20
N GLY A 124 34.10 12.96 14.87
CA GLY A 124 34.83 13.65 13.81
C GLY A 124 34.41 13.30 12.37
N SER A 125 33.34 12.51 12.15
CA SER A 125 32.85 12.18 10.80
C SER A 125 31.35 12.38 10.64
N THR A 126 30.82 12.30 9.43
CA THR A 126 29.36 12.30 9.17
C THR A 126 28.74 10.92 9.29
N PHE A 127 29.55 9.89 9.58
CA PHE A 127 29.13 8.49 9.58
C PHE A 127 28.36 8.14 10.84
N MET A 128 27.23 7.48 10.64
CA MET A 128 26.37 6.98 11.69
C MET A 128 25.99 5.53 11.44
N VAL A 129 25.95 4.75 12.52
CA VAL A 129 25.45 3.39 12.54
C VAL A 129 24.24 3.30 13.46
N CYS A 130 23.18 2.65 12.96
CA CYS A 130 21.99 2.23 13.68
C CYS A 130 22.11 0.74 13.99
N PHE A 131 21.77 0.34 15.20
CA PHE A 131 21.67 -1.06 15.62
C PHE A 131 20.21 -1.35 15.96
N LEU A 132 19.54 -2.20 15.19
CA LEU A 132 18.21 -2.70 15.47
C LEU A 132 18.30 -4.10 16.05
N THR A 133 17.84 -4.27 17.29
CA THR A 133 17.74 -5.60 17.92
C THR A 133 16.38 -6.19 17.57
N LEU A 134 16.37 -7.43 17.08
CA LEU A 134 15.16 -8.15 16.72
C LEU A 134 14.64 -9.01 17.89
N ARG A 135 13.38 -9.44 17.83
CA ARG A 135 12.74 -10.29 18.86
C ARG A 135 13.51 -11.58 19.16
N ASN A 136 14.25 -12.11 18.18
CA ASN A 136 15.07 -13.32 18.33
C ASN A 136 16.49 -13.03 18.88
N GLY A 137 16.80 -11.78 19.25
CA GLY A 137 18.11 -11.35 19.72
C GLY A 137 19.13 -11.07 18.62
N PHE A 138 18.79 -11.25 17.34
CA PHE A 138 19.67 -10.90 16.23
C PHE A 138 19.78 -9.38 16.09
N ILE A 139 20.97 -8.88 15.79
CA ILE A 139 21.23 -7.45 15.60
C ILE A 139 21.46 -7.18 14.12
N VAL A 140 20.67 -6.24 13.57
CA VAL A 140 20.86 -5.74 12.21
C VAL A 140 21.40 -4.31 12.29
N THR A 141 22.51 -4.06 11.59
CA THR A 141 23.06 -2.71 11.48
C THR A 141 22.57 -2.01 10.22
N GLY A 142 22.42 -0.69 10.30
CA GLY A 142 22.25 0.16 9.13
C GLY A 142 23.14 1.37 9.24
N GLU A 143 23.53 1.92 8.09
CA GLU A 143 24.54 2.97 8.03
C GLU A 143 24.01 4.20 7.29
N SER A 144 24.49 5.38 7.68
CA SER A 144 24.33 6.61 6.92
C SER A 144 25.60 7.47 7.00
N ALA A 145 25.89 8.21 5.94
CA ALA A 145 26.99 9.15 5.89
C ALA A 145 26.63 10.31 4.96
N CYS A 146 26.54 11.52 5.49
CA CYS A 146 26.38 12.72 4.67
C CYS A 146 27.69 13.06 3.97
N ALA A 147 27.62 13.50 2.72
CA ALA A 147 28.80 13.90 1.94
C ALA A 147 29.43 15.21 2.46
N ASP A 148 28.61 16.15 2.93
CA ASP A 148 29.04 17.45 3.43
C ASP A 148 28.97 17.49 4.98
N PRO A 149 30.11 17.60 5.68
CA PRO A 149 30.15 17.75 7.13
C PRO A 149 29.40 18.96 7.66
N ASP A 150 29.37 20.07 6.92
CA ASP A 150 28.71 21.30 7.35
C ASP A 150 27.18 21.18 7.27
N ALA A 151 26.69 20.27 6.42
CA ALA A 151 25.27 19.92 6.29
C ALA A 151 24.84 18.74 7.17
N TYR A 152 25.69 18.29 8.11
CA TYR A 152 25.36 17.16 8.96
C TYR A 152 24.22 17.51 9.94
N ASP A 153 23.15 16.72 9.86
CA ASP A 153 22.05 16.72 10.82
C ASP A 153 21.87 15.32 11.42
N ARG A 154 21.84 15.26 12.76
CA ARG A 154 21.76 13.99 13.49
C ARG A 154 20.44 13.27 13.22
N ALA A 155 19.31 13.98 13.25
CA ALA A 155 18.00 13.35 13.07
C ALA A 155 17.86 12.74 11.67
N THR A 156 18.38 13.45 10.67
CA THR A 156 18.46 12.98 9.29
C THR A 156 19.34 11.75 9.16
N GLY A 157 20.52 11.76 9.79
CA GLY A 157 21.41 10.59 9.83
C GLY A 157 20.77 9.36 10.49
N GLU A 158 20.10 9.53 11.64
CA GLU A 158 19.41 8.45 12.35
C GLU A 158 18.29 7.87 11.48
N LYS A 159 17.49 8.73 10.85
CA LYS A 159 16.42 8.33 9.92
C LYS A 159 16.94 7.43 8.79
N TYR A 160 18.01 7.85 8.11
CA TYR A 160 18.56 7.08 6.99
C TYR A 160 19.25 5.79 7.43
N ALA A 161 20.00 5.82 8.53
CA ALA A 161 20.63 4.63 9.09
C ALA A 161 19.58 3.59 9.51
N ARG A 162 18.48 4.04 10.14
CA ARG A 162 17.35 3.18 10.49
C ARG A 162 16.66 2.61 9.26
N ALA A 163 16.37 3.44 8.26
CA ALA A 163 15.74 2.98 7.02
C ALA A 163 16.57 1.90 6.32
N ASN A 164 17.89 2.08 6.24
CA ASN A 164 18.81 1.09 5.71
C ASN A 164 18.79 -0.24 6.52
N ALA A 165 18.78 -0.17 7.85
CA ALA A 165 18.65 -1.36 8.69
C ALA A 165 17.31 -2.09 8.46
N VAL A 166 16.21 -1.34 8.35
CA VAL A 166 14.86 -1.89 8.07
C VAL A 166 14.80 -2.59 6.73
N GLU A 167 15.42 -2.04 5.67
CA GLU A 167 15.50 -2.71 4.37
C GLU A 167 16.22 -4.07 4.46
N LYS A 168 17.31 -4.15 5.23
CA LYS A 168 18.01 -5.42 5.48
C LYS A 168 17.12 -6.41 6.23
N ILE A 169 16.34 -5.94 7.22
CA ILE A 169 15.35 -6.79 7.92
C ILE A 169 14.28 -7.29 6.95
N CYS A 170 13.78 -6.46 6.04
CA CYS A 170 12.82 -6.89 5.01
C CYS A 170 13.36 -8.06 4.19
N THR A 171 14.64 -8.04 3.81
CA THR A 171 15.29 -9.16 3.11
C THR A 171 15.30 -10.43 3.96
N LEU A 172 15.63 -10.33 5.26
CA LEU A 172 15.68 -11.47 6.17
C LEU A 172 14.29 -12.07 6.42
N GLU A 173 13.29 -11.25 6.73
CA GLU A 173 11.92 -11.71 6.94
C GLU A 173 11.33 -12.29 5.65
N GLY A 174 11.66 -11.71 4.49
CA GLY A 174 11.27 -12.25 3.18
C GLY A 174 11.84 -13.65 2.93
N TYR A 175 13.12 -13.86 3.27
CA TYR A 175 13.74 -15.19 3.24
C TYR A 175 13.03 -16.17 4.20
N LEU A 176 12.79 -15.77 5.45
CA LEU A 176 12.10 -16.62 6.43
C LEU A 176 10.67 -16.99 6.00
N LEU A 177 9.95 -16.05 5.39
CA LEU A 177 8.64 -16.33 4.80
C LEU A 177 8.76 -17.37 3.68
N ARG A 178 9.74 -17.23 2.78
CA ARG A 178 9.96 -18.18 1.69
C ARG A 178 10.31 -19.58 2.20
N GLU A 179 11.08 -19.67 3.28
CA GLU A 179 11.44 -20.92 3.94
C GLU A 179 10.20 -21.61 4.52
N ARG A 180 9.37 -20.90 5.30
CA ARG A 180 8.10 -21.43 5.84
C ARG A 180 7.17 -21.92 4.74
N LEU A 181 7.06 -21.19 3.63
CA LEU A 181 6.27 -21.61 2.47
C LEU A 181 6.84 -22.87 1.80
N ALA A 182 8.17 -23.05 1.78
CA ALA A 182 8.80 -24.25 1.25
C ALA A 182 8.49 -25.47 2.13
N ASP A 183 8.58 -25.31 3.45
CA ASP A 183 8.29 -26.35 4.45
C ASP A 183 6.82 -26.78 4.39
N GLU A 184 5.89 -25.83 4.35
CA GLU A 184 4.45 -26.09 4.18
C GLU A 184 4.18 -26.89 2.90
N ALA A 185 4.80 -26.51 1.78
CA ALA A 185 4.67 -27.21 0.52
C ALA A 185 5.29 -28.62 0.55
N ALA A 186 6.40 -28.82 1.27
CA ALA A 186 7.02 -30.12 1.45
C ALA A 186 6.15 -31.06 2.31
N ALA A 187 5.59 -30.54 3.40
CA ALA A 187 4.68 -31.29 4.28
C ALA A 187 3.41 -31.73 3.53
N ALA A 188 2.84 -30.87 2.69
CA ALA A 188 1.67 -31.20 1.87
C ALA A 188 1.96 -32.32 0.86
N ARG A 189 3.17 -32.39 0.29
CA ARG A 189 3.57 -33.47 -0.63
C ARG A 189 3.72 -34.81 0.09
N GLY A 190 4.24 -34.83 1.32
CA GLY A 190 4.40 -36.07 2.10
C GLY A 190 3.10 -36.71 2.58
N GLN A 191 1.97 -35.98 2.59
CA GLN A 191 0.65 -36.52 2.94
C GLN A 191 -0.03 -37.31 1.81
N HIS A 192 0.52 -37.28 0.58
CA HIS A 192 0.01 -38.05 -0.56
C HIS A 192 0.59 -39.47 -0.67
N ASP A 193 1.66 -39.80 0.06
CA ASP A 193 2.33 -41.11 0.02
C ASP A 193 1.77 -42.13 1.04
N ALA A 194 0.71 -41.78 1.78
CA ALA A 194 -0.01 -42.74 2.59
C ALA A 194 -0.86 -43.66 1.68
N VAL A 195 -0.24 -44.72 1.17
CA VAL A 195 -0.91 -45.83 0.50
C VAL A 195 -2.02 -46.35 1.42
N GLN A 196 -3.28 -46.24 1.00
CA GLN A 196 -4.37 -46.94 1.65
C GLN A 196 -4.08 -48.45 1.57
N VAL A 197 -3.83 -49.05 2.74
CA VAL A 197 -3.76 -50.51 2.86
C VAL A 197 -5.19 -51.04 2.73
N ALA A 198 -5.39 -51.90 1.73
CA ALA A 198 -6.66 -52.56 1.44
C ALA A 198 -7.10 -53.52 2.55
#